data_AF-A0A482XDL0-F1
#
_entry.id   AF-A0A482XDL0-F1
#
_cell.length_a   1.000
_cell.length_b   1.000
_cell.length_c   1.000
_cell.angle_alpha   90.00
_cell.angle_beta   90.00
_cell.angle_gamma   90.00
#
_symmetry.space_group_name_H-M   'P 1'
#
loop_
_entity.id
_entity.type
_entity.pdbx_description
1 polymer ?
#
loop_
_entity_poly.entity_id
_entity_poly.type
_entity_poly.pdbx_seq_one_letter_code
_entity_poly.pdbx_strand_id
1 'polypeptide(L)'
;MATRGTLVAPNFVSSMTQGDFVYFFFRETAVEYINCGKSVFSRVARVCKYDRGGPHRFRNRWTSFLKSRLNCSVQGDFPFYFNEIQSTTELIEGTYGSVSTQLLYAVFTTPANSIGGSAVCAFALQDISDTFEGNFKEQSELNSNWLPVQSVKVPDPRPGQCVTDSRTLQDLTLNFIKTHSLMDDYRFTQIAVDPQIKTPGGKAYDVLFIGTGPVTGKVMNKEAGSCGGFSLYKSYNEDHSGQASKESPEGEVFTMTR
;
A
#
# COMPACT_ATOMS: atom_id res chain seq x y z
N MET A 1 13.87 5.05 27.07
CA MET A 1 14.48 5.48 25.79
C MET A 1 13.99 4.54 24.71
N ALA A 2 12.87 4.86 24.05
CA ALA A 2 12.28 3.97 23.05
C ALA A 2 13.29 3.76 21.93
N THR A 3 13.75 2.53 21.72
CA THR A 3 14.41 2.18 20.47
C THR A 3 13.44 2.54 19.36
N ARG A 4 13.78 3.54 18.52
CA ARG A 4 13.09 3.84 17.26
C ARG A 4 13.19 2.58 16.40
N GLY A 5 12.25 1.67 16.64
CA GLY A 5 12.21 0.35 16.05
C GLY A 5 11.81 0.46 14.59
N THR A 6 12.34 -0.45 13.81
CA THR A 6 11.93 -0.71 12.43
C THR A 6 10.41 -0.87 12.27
N LEU A 7 9.72 -1.34 13.32
CA LEU A 7 8.27 -1.49 13.39
C LEU A 7 7.74 -0.89 14.70
N VAL A 8 6.58 -0.23 14.66
CA VAL A 8 5.96 0.38 15.85
C VAL A 8 4.50 -0.05 16.00
N ALA A 9 4.28 -1.05 16.87
CA ALA A 9 2.96 -1.69 17.07
C ALA A 9 2.29 -2.10 15.74
N PRO A 10 2.96 -2.95 14.92
CA PRO A 10 2.43 -3.35 13.63
C PRO A 10 1.29 -4.38 13.78
N ASN A 11 0.34 -4.33 12.84
CA ASN A 11 -0.64 -5.38 12.59
C ASN A 11 -0.47 -5.86 11.14
N PHE A 12 0.05 -7.08 10.97
CA PHE A 12 0.31 -7.69 9.67
C PHE A 12 -0.98 -8.24 9.07
N VAL A 13 -1.20 -7.97 7.79
CA VAL A 13 -2.40 -8.42 7.05
C VAL A 13 -2.08 -9.48 6.00
N SER A 14 -0.90 -9.42 5.37
CA SER A 14 -0.47 -10.38 4.36
C SER A 14 1.02 -10.29 4.06
N SER A 15 1.53 -11.27 3.32
CA SER A 15 2.87 -11.26 2.73
C SER A 15 2.83 -11.91 1.35
N MET A 16 3.78 -11.56 0.49
CA MET A 16 3.94 -12.17 -0.83
C MET A 16 5.41 -12.22 -1.24
N THR A 17 5.73 -13.04 -2.22
CA THR A 17 7.08 -13.14 -2.79
C THR A 17 7.07 -12.73 -4.25
N GLN A 18 7.96 -11.81 -4.64
CA GLN A 18 8.15 -11.42 -6.04
C GLN A 18 9.65 -11.21 -6.30
N GLY A 19 10.18 -11.81 -7.37
CA GLY A 19 11.60 -11.69 -7.73
C GLY A 19 12.51 -12.09 -6.57
N ASP A 20 13.45 -11.23 -6.21
CA ASP A 20 14.41 -11.44 -5.11
C ASP A 20 13.88 -11.00 -3.74
N PHE A 21 12.64 -10.52 -3.67
CA PHE A 21 12.10 -9.90 -2.47
C PHE A 21 10.91 -10.67 -1.87
N VAL A 22 10.77 -10.53 -0.54
CA VAL A 22 9.55 -10.84 0.19
C VAL A 22 8.94 -9.53 0.65
N TYR A 23 7.68 -9.31 0.31
CA TYR A 23 6.91 -8.12 0.68
C TYR A 23 5.99 -8.44 1.86
N PHE A 24 5.85 -7.48 2.78
CA PHE A 24 4.98 -7.56 3.95
C PHE A 24 4.05 -6.37 3.96
N PHE A 25 2.75 -6.63 4.15
CA PHE A 25 1.73 -5.60 4.24
C PHE A 25 1.21 -5.54 5.67
N PHE A 26 1.19 -4.34 6.23
CA PHE A 26 0.79 -4.13 7.62
C PHE A 26 0.37 -2.67 7.85
N ARG A 27 -0.27 -2.40 8.98
CA ARG A 27 -0.46 -1.05 9.51
C ARG A 27 0.28 -0.89 10.82
N GLU A 28 0.83 0.29 11.07
CA GLU A 28 1.60 0.58 12.30
C GLU A 28 1.40 2.04 12.73
N THR A 29 1.87 2.38 13.92
CA THR A 29 1.88 3.79 14.36
C THR A 29 2.86 4.62 13.52
N ALA A 30 2.38 5.70 12.92
CA ALA A 30 3.14 6.58 12.05
C ALA A 30 4.06 7.52 12.83
N VAL A 31 5.32 7.12 13.01
CA VAL A 31 6.33 7.93 13.73
C VAL A 31 6.59 9.28 13.06
N GLU A 32 6.40 9.37 11.73
CA GLU A 32 6.55 10.60 10.97
C GLU A 32 5.43 11.62 11.20
N TYR A 33 4.32 11.18 11.81
CA TYR A 33 3.17 12.01 12.09
C TYR A 33 3.00 12.34 13.58
N ILE A 34 3.84 11.79 14.46
CA ILE A 34 3.70 11.94 15.93
C ILE A 34 3.65 13.42 16.37
N ASN A 35 4.40 14.30 15.70
CA ASN A 35 4.43 15.74 16.03
C ASN A 35 3.10 16.45 15.71
N CYS A 36 2.25 15.85 14.85
CA CYS A 36 0.94 16.35 14.48
C CYS A 36 -0.20 15.58 15.19
N GLY A 37 0.10 14.44 15.80
CA GLY A 37 -0.84 13.59 16.51
C GLY A 37 -0.53 12.11 16.38
N LYS A 38 -1.31 11.26 17.06
CA LYS A 38 -1.22 9.81 16.86
C LYS A 38 -2.01 9.41 15.63
N SER A 39 -1.34 8.80 14.66
CA SER A 39 -1.96 8.25 13.47
C SER A 39 -1.40 6.85 13.20
N VAL A 40 -2.22 6.01 12.58
CA VAL A 40 -1.81 4.71 12.04
C VAL A 40 -1.63 4.89 10.53
N PHE A 41 -0.56 4.36 9.96
CA PHE A 41 -0.40 4.30 8.51
C PHE A 41 -0.18 2.86 8.05
N SER A 42 -0.73 2.58 6.88
CA SER A 42 -0.49 1.35 6.14
C SER A 42 0.85 1.39 5.44
N ARG A 43 1.53 0.26 5.44
CA ARG A 43 2.88 0.08 4.93
C ARG A 43 2.98 -1.16 4.05
N VAL A 44 3.86 -1.04 3.08
CA VAL A 44 4.51 -2.18 2.45
C VAL A 44 5.98 -2.17 2.86
N ALA A 45 6.50 -3.29 3.33
CA ALA A 45 7.93 -3.49 3.54
C ALA A 45 8.46 -4.55 2.58
N ARG A 46 9.76 -4.50 2.27
CA ARG A 46 10.45 -5.56 1.54
C ARG A 46 11.74 -5.97 2.25
N VAL A 47 12.11 -7.24 2.07
CA VAL A 47 13.42 -7.80 2.45
C VAL A 47 13.93 -8.69 1.32
N CYS A 48 15.25 -8.79 1.16
CA CYS A 48 15.86 -9.73 0.21
C CYS A 48 15.72 -11.16 0.72
N LYS A 49 15.33 -12.09 -0.16
CA LYS A 49 15.13 -13.52 0.16
C LYS A 49 16.39 -14.19 0.72
N TYR A 50 17.55 -13.73 0.28
CA TYR A 50 18.86 -14.28 0.64
C TYR A 50 19.67 -13.37 1.57
N ASP A 51 19.02 -12.46 2.31
CA ASP A 51 19.67 -11.67 3.36
C ASP A 51 20.15 -12.60 4.49
N ARG A 52 21.48 -12.64 4.71
CA ARG A 52 22.15 -13.48 5.71
C ARG A 52 22.49 -12.72 6.99
N GLY A 53 21.95 -11.51 7.15
CA GLY A 53 22.36 -10.55 8.18
C GLY A 53 23.69 -9.89 7.86
N GLY A 54 24.11 -8.97 8.72
CA GLY A 54 25.36 -8.23 8.57
C GLY A 54 26.55 -8.85 9.33
N PRO A 55 27.78 -8.32 9.13
CA PRO A 55 28.96 -8.69 9.88
C PRO A 55 28.81 -8.46 11.39
N HIS A 56 29.59 -9.22 12.17
CA HIS A 56 29.79 -9.06 13.61
C HIS A 56 28.50 -8.82 14.42
N ARG A 57 28.23 -7.56 14.79
CA ARG A 57 27.09 -7.14 15.63
C ARG A 57 25.75 -7.12 14.91
N PHE A 58 25.74 -7.27 13.58
CA PHE A 58 24.54 -7.24 12.74
C PHE A 58 24.07 -8.64 12.27
N ARG A 59 24.69 -9.73 12.77
CA ARG A 59 24.40 -11.12 12.33
C ARG A 59 22.92 -11.51 12.38
N ASN A 60 22.18 -11.00 13.37
CA ASN A 60 20.76 -11.32 13.57
C ASN A 60 19.85 -10.13 13.22
N ARG A 61 20.26 -9.28 12.28
CA ARG A 61 19.51 -8.10 11.85
C ARG A 61 19.40 -8.07 10.33
N TRP A 62 18.21 -7.79 9.82
CA TRP A 62 18.01 -7.54 8.39
C TRP A 62 18.92 -6.40 7.91
N THR A 63 19.60 -6.61 6.78
CA THR A 63 20.41 -5.60 6.09
C THR A 63 19.69 -4.99 4.89
N SER A 64 18.53 -5.52 4.54
CA SER A 64 17.72 -5.13 3.38
C SER A 64 16.31 -4.65 3.72
N PHE A 65 15.94 -4.59 5.00
CA PHE A 65 14.60 -4.15 5.40
C PHE A 65 14.38 -2.68 5.08
N LEU A 66 13.40 -2.41 4.22
CA LEU A 66 12.84 -1.09 3.94
C LEU A 66 11.32 -1.14 4.02
N LYS A 67 10.68 -0.02 4.35
CA LYS A 67 9.23 0.15 4.35
C LYS A 67 8.82 1.48 3.73
N SER A 68 7.68 1.49 3.04
CA SER A 68 7.08 2.67 2.44
C SER A 68 5.61 2.77 2.84
N ARG A 69 5.04 3.98 2.80
CA ARG A 69 3.60 4.21 3.07
C ARG A 69 2.78 3.73 1.87
N LEU A 70 1.64 3.09 2.12
CA LEU A 70 0.62 2.89 1.09
C LEU A 70 -0.37 4.04 1.14
N ASN A 71 -0.53 4.74 0.02
CA ASN A 71 -1.47 5.85 -0.09
C ASN A 71 -2.78 5.35 -0.72
N CYS A 72 -3.82 5.25 0.11
CA CYS A 72 -5.18 5.03 -0.34
C CYS A 72 -6.01 6.26 0.02
N SER A 73 -6.29 7.12 -0.94
CA SER A 73 -7.00 8.38 -0.71
C SER A 73 -7.93 8.77 -1.85
N VAL A 74 -8.95 9.56 -1.51
CA VAL A 74 -9.79 10.26 -2.47
C VAL A 74 -9.12 11.59 -2.82
N GLN A 75 -8.98 11.87 -4.11
CA GLN A 75 -8.39 13.13 -4.58
C GLN A 75 -9.35 14.31 -4.36
N GLY A 76 -8.79 15.49 -4.14
CA GLY A 76 -9.50 16.76 -3.94
C GLY A 76 -8.55 17.82 -3.37
N ASP A 77 -9.03 19.04 -3.14
CA ASP A 77 -8.25 20.12 -2.50
C ASP A 77 -7.70 19.68 -1.14
N PHE A 78 -8.48 18.86 -0.42
CA PHE A 78 -8.08 18.20 0.81
C PHE A 78 -8.28 16.68 0.65
N PRO A 79 -7.21 15.91 0.40
CA PRO A 79 -7.34 14.47 0.19
C PRO A 79 -7.87 13.76 1.44
N PHE A 80 -8.83 12.86 1.25
CA PHE A 80 -9.37 12.03 2.33
C PHE A 80 -8.68 10.65 2.33
N TYR A 81 -8.03 10.28 3.42
CA TYR A 81 -7.19 9.08 3.50
C TYR A 81 -7.87 7.92 4.23
N PHE A 82 -7.76 6.72 3.65
CA PHE A 82 -8.08 5.45 4.29
C PHE A 82 -6.75 4.83 4.76
N ASN A 83 -6.42 5.06 6.03
CA ASN A 83 -5.06 4.80 6.51
C ASN A 83 -4.84 3.38 7.04
N GLU A 84 -5.89 2.60 7.30
CA GLU A 84 -5.78 1.30 7.96
C GLU A 84 -6.09 0.13 7.03
N ILE A 85 -5.05 -0.52 6.50
CA ILE A 85 -5.16 -1.71 5.68
C ILE A 85 -5.69 -2.89 6.50
N GLN A 86 -6.64 -3.63 5.93
CA GLN A 86 -7.32 -4.78 6.53
C GLN A 86 -6.92 -6.10 5.87
N SER A 87 -6.76 -6.11 4.55
CA SER A 87 -6.39 -7.29 3.78
C SER A 87 -5.79 -6.90 2.43
N THR A 88 -5.10 -7.85 1.79
CA THR A 88 -4.68 -7.75 0.39
C THR A 88 -5.05 -9.01 -0.38
N THR A 89 -5.11 -8.92 -1.70
CA THR A 89 -5.18 -10.08 -2.59
C THR A 89 -3.78 -10.62 -2.89
N GLU A 90 -3.72 -11.68 -3.69
CA GLU A 90 -2.53 -12.05 -4.44
C GLU A 90 -2.29 -11.05 -5.59
N LEU A 91 -1.14 -11.18 -6.26
CA LEU A 91 -0.82 -10.39 -7.45
C LEU A 91 -1.64 -10.88 -8.63
N ILE A 92 -2.22 -9.93 -9.34
CA ILE A 92 -3.13 -10.18 -10.44
C ILE A 92 -2.54 -9.60 -11.70
N GLU A 93 -2.40 -10.43 -12.72
CA GLU A 93 -1.93 -10.03 -14.03
C GLU A 93 -3.11 -9.59 -14.89
N GLY A 94 -3.04 -8.36 -15.41
CA GLY A 94 -4.04 -7.80 -16.31
C GLY A 94 -3.40 -6.94 -17.39
N THR A 95 -4.10 -6.82 -18.52
CA THR A 95 -3.70 -5.89 -19.59
C THR A 95 -4.51 -4.61 -19.49
N TYR A 96 -3.92 -3.55 -18.96
CA TYR A 96 -4.58 -2.25 -18.79
C TYR A 96 -4.18 -1.33 -19.94
N GLY A 97 -5.09 -1.13 -20.89
CA GLY A 97 -4.78 -0.48 -22.17
C GLY A 97 -3.93 -1.41 -23.04
N SER A 98 -2.69 -1.00 -23.35
CA SER A 98 -1.72 -1.80 -24.11
C SER A 98 -0.58 -2.37 -23.26
N VAL A 99 -0.65 -2.22 -21.94
CA VAL A 99 0.43 -2.58 -21.01
C VAL A 99 -0.03 -3.73 -20.11
N SER A 100 0.81 -4.77 -20.02
CA SER A 100 0.64 -5.85 -19.04
C SER A 100 1.16 -5.37 -17.69
N THR A 101 0.30 -5.39 -16.67
CA THR A 101 0.60 -4.89 -15.33
C THR A 101 0.19 -5.90 -14.27
N GLN A 102 1.02 -6.04 -13.24
CA GLN A 102 0.70 -6.79 -12.03
C GLN A 102 0.14 -5.85 -10.97
N LEU A 103 -1.10 -6.10 -10.55
CA LEU A 103 -1.80 -5.30 -9.55
C LEU A 103 -2.01 -6.07 -8.25
N LEU A 104 -1.96 -5.33 -7.14
CA LEU A 104 -2.31 -5.78 -5.80
C LEU A 104 -3.53 -5.00 -5.33
N TYR A 105 -4.59 -5.69 -4.91
CA TYR A 105 -5.72 -5.07 -4.22
C TYR A 105 -5.51 -5.05 -2.74
N ALA A 106 -5.91 -3.95 -2.11
CA ALA A 106 -5.92 -3.84 -0.67
C ALA A 106 -7.16 -3.12 -0.18
N VAL A 107 -7.78 -3.66 0.88
CA VAL A 107 -8.92 -3.07 1.56
C VAL A 107 -8.41 -2.20 2.70
N PHE A 108 -8.89 -0.96 2.78
CA PHE A 108 -8.54 0.00 3.81
C PHE A 108 -9.79 0.49 4.53
N THR A 109 -9.62 0.88 5.79
CA THR A 109 -10.64 1.57 6.58
C THR A 109 -10.12 2.90 7.10
N THR A 110 -11.06 3.74 7.49
CA THR A 110 -10.77 4.91 8.31
C THR A 110 -10.47 4.48 9.76
N PRO A 111 -9.80 5.33 10.57
CA PRO A 111 -9.56 5.05 11.98
C PRO A 111 -10.83 4.88 12.81
N ALA A 112 -10.78 4.08 13.87
CA ALA A 112 -11.95 3.76 14.71
C ALA A 112 -12.61 4.98 15.38
N ASN A 113 -11.88 6.07 15.59
CA ASN A 113 -12.36 7.32 16.18
C ASN A 113 -12.83 8.35 15.13
N SER A 114 -13.00 7.94 13.88
CA SER A 114 -13.44 8.79 12.77
C SER A 114 -14.76 8.29 12.19
N ILE A 115 -15.29 8.99 11.18
CA ILE A 115 -16.46 8.51 10.43
C ILE A 115 -16.08 7.19 9.76
N GLY A 116 -16.84 6.13 10.05
CA GLY A 116 -16.60 4.80 9.50
C GLY A 116 -16.68 4.81 7.98
N GLY A 117 -15.61 4.38 7.34
CA GLY A 117 -15.51 4.28 5.88
C GLY A 117 -14.53 3.19 5.49
N SER A 118 -14.76 2.60 4.32
CA SER A 118 -13.86 1.62 3.72
C SER A 118 -13.61 1.97 2.27
N ALA A 119 -12.42 1.65 1.78
CA ALA A 119 -12.03 1.80 0.39
C ALA A 119 -11.24 0.58 -0.05
N VAL A 120 -11.26 0.32 -1.34
CA VAL A 120 -10.34 -0.64 -1.96
C VAL A 120 -9.43 0.12 -2.89
N CYS A 121 -8.12 -0.04 -2.71
CA CYS A 121 -7.11 0.57 -3.56
C CYS A 121 -6.33 -0.52 -4.31
N ALA A 122 -5.80 -0.13 -5.47
CA ALA A 122 -5.02 -0.98 -6.34
C ALA A 122 -3.61 -0.41 -6.44
N PHE A 123 -2.61 -1.27 -6.26
CA PHE A 123 -1.21 -0.86 -6.32
C PHE A 123 -0.52 -1.67 -7.40
N ALA A 124 0.06 -1.00 -8.39
CA ALA A 124 0.94 -1.67 -9.31
C ALA A 124 2.21 -2.11 -8.58
N LEU A 125 2.62 -3.35 -8.82
CA LEU A 125 3.84 -3.89 -8.23
C LEU A 125 5.08 -3.11 -8.66
N GLN A 126 5.06 -2.56 -9.88
CA GLN A 126 6.10 -1.68 -10.38
C GLN A 126 6.19 -0.41 -9.53
N ASP A 127 5.08 0.30 -9.31
CA ASP A 127 5.05 1.50 -8.47
C ASP A 127 5.57 1.21 -7.07
N ILE A 128 5.14 0.08 -6.45
CA ILE A 128 5.64 -0.34 -5.14
C ILE A 128 7.17 -0.50 -5.17
N SER A 129 7.69 -1.16 -6.20
CA SER A 129 9.11 -1.41 -6.36
C SER A 129 9.90 -0.13 -6.56
N ASP A 130 9.39 0.80 -7.35
CA ASP A 130 10.02 2.10 -7.64
C ASP A 130 10.15 2.95 -6.37
N THR A 131 9.23 2.82 -5.41
CA THR A 131 9.32 3.59 -4.15
C THR A 131 10.57 3.26 -3.35
N PHE A 132 11.04 2.02 -3.41
CA PHE A 132 12.23 1.60 -2.70
C PHE A 132 13.52 2.04 -3.42
N GLU A 133 13.42 2.45 -4.69
CA GLU A 133 14.48 3.14 -5.43
C GLU A 133 14.43 4.68 -5.25
N GLY A 134 13.37 5.18 -4.61
CA GLY A 134 13.16 6.57 -4.24
C GLY A 134 14.02 7.09 -3.09
N ASN A 135 13.72 8.29 -2.59
CA ASN A 135 14.47 8.85 -1.47
C ASN A 135 14.11 8.17 -0.15
N PHE A 136 15.08 8.03 0.75
CA PHE A 136 14.82 7.69 2.15
C PHE A 136 14.21 8.89 2.88
N LYS A 137 13.57 8.65 4.02
CA LYS A 137 13.05 9.69 4.91
C LYS A 137 13.87 9.75 6.19
N GLU A 138 14.33 10.94 6.56
CA GLU A 138 15.07 11.20 7.80
C GLU A 138 14.37 12.22 8.69
N GLN A 139 14.61 12.09 9.99
CA GLN A 139 14.28 13.12 10.96
C GLN A 139 15.60 13.56 11.61
N SER A 140 16.06 14.76 11.28
CA SER A 140 17.34 15.28 11.76
C SER A 140 17.40 15.38 13.28
N GLU A 141 16.33 15.87 13.91
CA GLU A 141 16.20 16.00 15.36
C GLU A 141 14.83 15.49 15.82
N LEU A 142 14.70 15.22 17.13
CA LEU A 142 13.48 14.65 17.72
C LEU A 142 12.20 15.45 17.40
N ASN A 143 12.32 16.77 17.28
CA ASN A 143 11.19 17.67 17.03
C ASN A 143 11.14 18.22 15.60
N SER A 144 12.09 17.83 14.74
CA SER A 144 12.10 18.27 13.34
C SER A 144 11.06 17.50 12.51
N ASN A 145 10.68 18.08 11.38
CA ASN A 145 9.88 17.37 10.38
C ASN A 145 10.70 16.26 9.72
N TRP A 146 9.98 15.25 9.24
CA TRP A 146 10.57 14.17 8.45
C TRP A 146 10.73 14.66 7.01
N LEU A 147 11.97 14.68 6.52
CA LEU A 147 12.33 15.19 5.21
C LEU A 147 13.03 14.11 4.37
N PRO A 148 13.01 14.24 3.04
CA PRO A 148 13.77 13.34 2.16
C PRO A 148 15.27 13.45 2.43
N VAL A 149 15.95 12.32 2.51
CA VAL A 149 17.42 12.23 2.57
C VAL A 149 17.98 12.63 1.21
N GLN A 150 18.96 13.53 1.22
CA GLN A 150 19.67 13.91 -0.01
C GLN A 150 20.49 12.73 -0.55
N SER A 151 20.47 12.53 -1.87
CA SER A 151 21.16 11.40 -2.53
C SER A 151 22.65 11.30 -2.19
N VAL A 152 23.34 12.43 -2.00
CA VAL A 152 24.77 12.47 -1.62
C VAL A 152 25.08 11.87 -0.25
N LYS A 153 24.08 11.72 0.64
CA LYS A 153 24.22 11.09 1.95
C LYS A 153 23.98 9.57 1.90
N VAL A 154 23.48 9.05 0.78
CA VAL A 154 23.18 7.63 0.63
C VAL A 154 24.48 6.88 0.31
N PRO A 155 24.90 5.90 1.13
CA PRO A 155 26.14 5.17 0.90
C PRO A 155 26.04 4.20 -0.28
N ASP A 156 27.20 3.80 -0.79
CA ASP A 156 27.34 2.75 -1.81
C ASP A 156 27.94 1.48 -1.16
N PRO A 157 27.40 0.26 -1.43
CA PRO A 157 26.23 -0.01 -2.24
C PRO A 157 24.94 0.54 -1.60
N ARG A 158 23.98 0.90 -2.46
CA ARG A 158 22.70 1.50 -2.05
C ARG A 158 21.99 0.59 -1.02
N PRO A 159 21.64 1.10 0.17
CA PRO A 159 20.93 0.34 1.19
C PRO A 159 19.61 -0.26 0.68
N GLY A 160 19.32 -1.51 1.04
CA GLY A 160 18.11 -2.21 0.63
C GLY A 160 18.21 -2.98 -0.69
N GLN A 161 19.33 -2.85 -1.42
CA GLN A 161 19.62 -3.69 -2.59
C GLN A 161 20.07 -5.09 -2.16
N CYS A 162 19.71 -6.09 -2.96
CA CYS A 162 20.11 -7.45 -2.70
C CYS A 162 21.55 -7.69 -3.19
N VAL A 163 22.38 -8.22 -2.30
CA VAL A 163 23.80 -8.50 -2.56
C VAL A 163 24.10 -9.97 -2.34
N THR A 164 25.06 -10.52 -3.08
CA THR A 164 25.42 -11.94 -3.03
C THR A 164 25.75 -12.43 -1.62
N ASP A 165 26.41 -11.60 -0.82
CA ASP A 165 26.66 -11.87 0.60
C ASP A 165 26.51 -10.62 1.46
N SER A 166 25.39 -10.51 2.18
CA SER A 166 25.11 -9.36 3.06
C SER A 166 26.11 -9.20 4.21
N ARG A 167 26.89 -10.25 4.52
CA ARG A 167 27.90 -10.24 5.60
C ARG A 167 29.14 -9.44 5.23
N THR A 168 29.31 -9.08 3.95
CA THR A 168 30.42 -8.23 3.49
C THR A 168 30.06 -6.75 3.41
N LEU A 169 28.81 -6.38 3.74
CA LEU A 169 28.37 -4.99 3.74
C LEU A 169 29.13 -4.17 4.79
N GLN A 170 29.45 -2.93 4.43
CA GLN A 170 30.16 -2.02 5.32
C GLN A 170 29.25 -1.54 6.45
N ASP A 171 29.84 -1.30 7.62
CA ASP A 171 29.14 -0.76 8.79
C ASP A 171 28.43 0.57 8.48
N LEU A 172 28.94 1.38 7.55
CA LEU A 172 28.30 2.62 7.11
C LEU A 172 26.91 2.36 6.53
N THR A 173 26.79 1.44 5.56
CA THR A 173 25.52 1.05 4.93
C THR A 173 24.56 0.44 5.94
N LEU A 174 25.07 -0.38 6.88
CA LEU A 174 24.26 -1.06 7.89
C LEU A 174 23.74 -0.11 8.98
N ASN A 175 24.55 0.86 9.38
CA ASN A 175 24.11 1.90 10.30
C ASN A 175 23.11 2.83 9.62
N PHE A 176 23.30 3.14 8.33
CA PHE A 176 22.36 3.94 7.56
C PHE A 176 20.99 3.28 7.49
N ILE A 177 20.89 2.01 7.03
CA ILE A 177 19.58 1.36 6.86
C ILE A 177 18.84 1.16 8.19
N LYS A 178 19.60 0.96 9.27
CA LYS A 178 19.04 0.83 10.62
C LYS A 178 18.27 2.09 11.06
N THR A 179 18.70 3.27 10.64
CA THR A 179 18.06 4.54 10.99
C THR A 179 17.16 5.10 9.88
N HIS A 180 17.37 4.67 8.64
CA HIS A 180 16.69 5.16 7.44
C HIS A 180 15.95 4.02 6.72
N SER A 181 15.13 3.28 7.45
CA SER A 181 14.34 2.19 6.86
C SER A 181 13.03 2.68 6.22
N LEU A 182 12.62 3.93 6.45
CA LEU A 182 11.39 4.51 5.91
C LEU A 182 11.70 5.24 4.60
N MET A 183 10.98 4.89 3.53
CA MET A 183 11.05 5.60 2.25
C MET A 183 10.16 6.84 2.26
N ASP A 184 10.52 7.83 1.45
CA ASP A 184 9.65 8.96 1.19
C ASP A 184 8.46 8.53 0.30
N ASP A 185 7.33 9.18 0.52
CA ASP A 185 6.04 8.78 -0.04
C ASP A 185 6.02 8.98 -1.56
N TYR A 186 5.78 7.90 -2.32
CA TYR A 186 5.40 8.03 -3.72
C TYR A 186 3.88 8.08 -3.78
N ARG A 187 3.34 9.01 -4.58
CA ARG A 187 1.90 9.18 -4.73
C ARG A 187 1.33 7.98 -5.48
N PHE A 188 0.95 6.94 -4.75
CA PHE A 188 0.13 5.87 -5.29
C PHE A 188 -1.27 6.39 -5.49
N THR A 189 -1.68 6.54 -6.75
CA THR A 189 -3.05 6.89 -7.07
C THR A 189 -3.57 5.87 -8.05
N GLN A 190 -4.20 4.80 -7.56
CA GLN A 190 -5.30 4.17 -8.29
C GLN A 190 -6.10 3.16 -7.46
N ILE A 191 -7.36 3.03 -7.87
CA ILE A 191 -8.38 2.10 -7.39
C ILE A 191 -8.91 1.40 -8.65
N ALA A 192 -8.58 0.13 -8.90
CA ALA A 192 -9.23 -0.69 -9.94
C ALA A 192 -8.78 -2.16 -9.93
N VAL A 193 -9.76 -3.07 -9.91
CA VAL A 193 -9.99 -4.50 -9.48
C VAL A 193 -9.43 -5.64 -10.39
N ASP A 194 -9.54 -6.92 -9.97
CA ASP A 194 -9.17 -8.24 -10.58
C ASP A 194 -9.98 -8.69 -11.84
N PRO A 195 -9.53 -9.59 -12.76
CA PRO A 195 -9.05 -9.26 -14.10
C PRO A 195 -9.97 -9.79 -15.24
N GLN A 196 -10.34 -8.90 -16.14
CA GLN A 196 -10.61 -9.23 -17.55
C GLN A 196 -11.70 -10.28 -17.85
N ILE A 197 -12.85 -10.25 -17.17
CA ILE A 197 -14.00 -11.02 -17.65
C ILE A 197 -14.45 -10.46 -18.99
N LYS A 198 -14.24 -11.23 -20.06
CA LYS A 198 -14.68 -10.88 -21.42
C LYS A 198 -16.19 -10.95 -21.47
N THR A 199 -16.82 -9.79 -21.59
CA THR A 199 -18.24 -9.72 -21.91
C THR A 199 -18.48 -10.13 -23.37
N PRO A 200 -19.70 -10.58 -23.73
CA PRO A 200 -20.06 -10.86 -25.12
C PRO A 200 -19.83 -9.67 -26.08
N GLY A 201 -19.74 -8.44 -25.56
CA GLY A 201 -19.40 -7.22 -26.31
C GLY A 201 -17.90 -6.99 -26.50
N GLY A 202 -17.03 -7.93 -26.13
CA GLY A 202 -15.57 -7.84 -26.31
C GLY A 202 -14.85 -6.96 -25.30
N LYS A 203 -15.57 -6.29 -24.39
CA LYS A 203 -15.00 -5.49 -23.30
C LYS A 203 -14.68 -6.37 -22.09
N ALA A 204 -13.54 -6.10 -21.47
CA ALA A 204 -13.08 -6.80 -20.28
C ALA A 204 -13.49 -5.98 -19.02
N TYR A 205 -13.91 -6.66 -17.96
CA TYR A 205 -14.29 -6.03 -16.69
C TYR A 205 -13.56 -6.66 -15.54
N ASP A 206 -13.35 -5.85 -14.51
CA ASP A 206 -12.78 -6.28 -13.26
C ASP A 206 -13.89 -6.43 -12.20
N VAL A 207 -13.96 -7.59 -11.53
CA VAL A 207 -15.03 -7.93 -10.57
C VAL A 207 -14.45 -8.15 -9.17
N LEU A 208 -14.96 -7.39 -8.18
CA LEU A 208 -14.51 -7.49 -6.79
C LEU A 208 -15.61 -8.06 -5.91
N PHE A 209 -15.24 -9.08 -5.14
CA PHE A 209 -16.05 -9.58 -4.05
C PHE A 209 -15.53 -8.99 -2.73
N ILE A 210 -16.27 -8.06 -2.14
CA ILE A 210 -15.93 -7.49 -0.84
C ILE A 210 -16.87 -8.06 0.21
N GLY A 211 -16.32 -8.74 1.21
CA GLY A 211 -17.04 -9.08 2.43
C GLY A 211 -17.15 -7.86 3.35
N THR A 212 -18.37 -7.45 3.69
CA THR A 212 -18.64 -6.44 4.71
C THR A 212 -19.26 -7.11 5.94
N GLY A 213 -18.47 -7.36 6.99
CA GLY A 213 -18.98 -7.92 8.25
C GLY A 213 -19.56 -9.35 8.16
N PRO A 214 -20.21 -9.86 9.23
CA PRO A 214 -20.49 -11.29 9.39
C PRO A 214 -21.53 -11.88 8.42
N VAL A 215 -22.29 -11.06 7.69
CA VAL A 215 -23.48 -11.53 6.92
C VAL A 215 -23.67 -10.84 5.57
N THR A 216 -22.84 -9.88 5.15
CA THR A 216 -23.04 -9.19 3.86
C THR A 216 -21.81 -9.31 2.94
N GLY A 217 -21.97 -9.97 1.80
CA GLY A 217 -21.03 -9.92 0.68
C GLY A 217 -21.57 -8.95 -0.38
N LYS A 218 -20.70 -8.14 -0.97
CA LYS A 218 -21.05 -7.20 -2.04
C LYS A 218 -20.19 -7.44 -3.25
N VAL A 219 -20.83 -7.54 -4.41
CA VAL A 219 -20.18 -7.65 -5.73
C VAL A 219 -20.14 -6.28 -6.36
N MET A 220 -18.96 -5.84 -6.79
CA MET A 220 -18.79 -4.58 -7.51
C MET A 220 -18.11 -4.82 -8.86
N ASN A 221 -18.59 -4.13 -9.90
CA ASN A 221 -18.11 -4.26 -11.28
C ASN A 221 -17.50 -2.93 -11.77
N LYS A 222 -16.33 -2.94 -12.42
CA LYS A 222 -15.71 -1.77 -13.08
C LYS A 222 -15.19 -2.13 -14.47
N GLU A 223 -15.38 -1.25 -15.46
CA GLU A 223 -14.89 -1.44 -16.83
C GLU A 223 -13.37 -1.31 -16.92
N ALA A 224 -12.70 -2.31 -17.51
CA ALA A 224 -11.25 -2.26 -17.72
C ALA A 224 -10.94 -1.30 -18.87
N GLY A 225 -10.41 -0.12 -18.55
CA GLY A 225 -10.04 0.89 -19.56
C GLY A 225 -10.09 2.35 -19.12
N SER A 226 -10.59 2.66 -17.91
CA SER A 226 -10.56 4.03 -17.38
C SER A 226 -9.56 4.16 -16.22
N CYS A 227 -8.29 4.41 -16.56
CA CYS A 227 -7.33 5.00 -15.64
C CYS A 227 -7.64 6.50 -15.49
N GLY A 228 -8.74 6.85 -14.79
CA GLY A 228 -9.07 8.27 -14.59
C GLY A 228 -10.39 8.61 -13.88
N GLY A 229 -11.30 7.65 -13.65
CA GLY A 229 -12.59 7.93 -13.02
C GLY A 229 -12.72 7.44 -11.58
N PHE A 230 -13.18 8.32 -10.68
CA PHE A 230 -13.68 7.96 -9.34
C PHE A 230 -15.09 7.36 -9.43
N SER A 231 -15.37 6.35 -8.61
CA SER A 231 -16.74 5.91 -8.32
C SER A 231 -16.86 5.66 -6.83
N LEU A 232 -17.65 6.50 -6.15
CA LEU A 232 -18.15 6.22 -4.81
C LEU A 232 -19.34 5.27 -4.97
N TYR A 233 -19.22 4.04 -4.49
CA TYR A 233 -20.29 3.05 -4.61
C TYR A 233 -21.22 3.13 -3.40
N LYS A 234 -22.51 3.40 -3.65
CA LYS A 234 -23.58 3.13 -2.70
C LYS A 234 -23.95 1.66 -2.83
N SER A 235 -23.93 0.93 -1.72
CA SER A 235 -24.12 -0.51 -1.73
C SER A 235 -25.59 -0.93 -1.81
N TYR A 236 -25.87 -2.00 -2.56
CA TYR A 236 -27.12 -2.75 -2.45
C TYR A 236 -26.94 -3.91 -1.45
N ASN A 237 -27.97 -4.17 -0.63
CA ASN A 237 -28.08 -5.39 0.17
C ASN A 237 -28.92 -6.40 -0.62
N GLU A 238 -28.43 -7.63 -0.79
CA GLU A 238 -29.29 -8.76 -1.16
C GLU A 238 -29.88 -9.36 0.11
N ASP A 239 -31.18 -9.18 0.33
CA ASP A 239 -31.91 -9.93 1.35
C ASP A 239 -32.15 -11.37 0.90
N HIS A 240 -32.24 -12.29 1.87
CA HIS A 240 -32.36 -13.75 1.74
C HIS A 240 -33.58 -14.30 0.95
N SER A 241 -34.26 -13.50 0.13
CA SER A 241 -35.43 -13.90 -0.64
C SER A 241 -35.17 -14.11 -2.15
N GLY A 242 -33.96 -13.84 -2.65
CA GLY A 242 -33.64 -14.06 -4.07
C GLY A 242 -34.49 -13.22 -5.05
N GLN A 243 -35.17 -12.17 -4.56
CA GLN A 243 -35.92 -11.23 -5.38
C GLN A 243 -35.19 -9.90 -5.42
N ALA A 244 -34.60 -9.57 -6.58
CA ALA A 244 -34.20 -8.21 -6.89
C ALA A 244 -35.47 -7.34 -6.95
N SER A 245 -35.71 -6.55 -5.91
CA SER A 245 -36.80 -5.57 -5.90
C SER A 245 -36.49 -4.47 -6.92
N LYS A 246 -37.28 -4.44 -8.00
CA LYS A 246 -37.42 -3.28 -8.87
C LYS A 246 -38.16 -2.18 -8.11
N GLU A 247 -37.45 -1.12 -7.74
CA GLU A 247 -38.05 0.20 -7.50
C GLU A 247 -37.33 1.28 -8.33
N SER A 248 -38.13 2.29 -8.69
CA SER A 248 -38.08 3.17 -9.86
C SER A 248 -36.94 4.22 -9.91
N PRO A 249 -36.75 4.94 -11.04
CA PRO A 249 -35.50 5.55 -11.47
C PRO A 249 -35.32 6.98 -10.95
N GLU A 250 -34.82 7.16 -9.73
CA GLU A 250 -34.25 8.46 -9.30
C GLU A 250 -33.03 8.21 -8.41
N GLY A 251 -31.95 7.72 -9.02
CA GLY A 251 -30.65 7.58 -8.37
C GLY A 251 -29.70 8.66 -8.88
N GLU A 252 -29.72 9.82 -8.24
CA GLU A 252 -28.76 10.90 -8.55
C GLU A 252 -27.33 10.40 -8.41
N VAL A 253 -26.64 10.34 -9.56
CA VAL A 253 -25.19 10.32 -9.62
C VAL A 253 -24.73 11.73 -9.24
N PHE A 254 -24.31 11.91 -7.98
CA PHE A 254 -23.65 13.15 -7.59
C PHE A 254 -22.27 13.21 -8.25
N THR A 255 -22.25 13.77 -9.44
CA THR A 255 -21.05 14.24 -10.11
C THR A 255 -20.75 15.61 -9.51
N MET A 256 -19.92 15.68 -8.47
CA MET A 256 -19.34 16.98 -8.08
C MET A 256 -18.23 17.32 -9.08
N THR A 257 -18.59 18.03 -10.14
CA THR A 257 -17.64 18.80 -10.94
C THR A 257 -17.33 20.10 -10.22
N ARG A 258 -16.06 20.28 -9.82
CA ARG A 258 -15.31 21.50 -10.10
C ARG A 258 -13.81 21.22 -10.08
#